data_AF-A0A3S1PRF0-F1
#
_entry.id   AF-A0A3S1PRF0-F1
#
_cell.length_a   1.000
_cell.length_b   1.000
_cell.length_c   1.000
_cell.angle_alpha   90.00
_cell.angle_beta   90.00
_cell.angle_gamma   90.00
#
_symmetry.space_group_name_H-M   'P 1'
#
loop_
_entity.id
_entity.type
_entity.pdbx_description
1 polymer ?
#
loop_
_entity_poly.entity_id
_entity_poly.type
_entity_poly.pdbx_seq_one_letter_code
_entity_poly.pdbx_strand_id
1 'polypeptide(L)'
;MKAAKQIFDIAGAALLLVATSPVLALTVIAVRASSPGPAIFSQVRVGRDGRLFRCHKLRTMYVGTPSLPSHEAPVDSVTSVGKVLRKFKLDELPQFWNVLKGEMSLVGPRPCLPTQTELIECRRRLGVLAALPGITGLAQIRGIDMSNPELLAETDAAYLRTASFWLDFRILFGTLYRS
;
A
#
# COMPACT_ATOMS: atom_id res chain seq x y z
N MET A 1 -9.13 -6.71 -20.65
CA MET A 1 -8.63 -7.00 -19.29
C MET A 1 -8.54 -5.78 -18.37
N LYS A 2 -7.99 -4.62 -18.80
CA LYS A 2 -7.85 -3.44 -17.92
C LYS A 2 -9.18 -2.97 -17.29
N ALA A 3 -10.25 -2.82 -18.09
CA ALA A 3 -11.56 -2.39 -17.59
C ALA A 3 -12.18 -3.38 -16.59
N ALA A 4 -12.15 -4.68 -16.89
CA ALA A 4 -12.68 -5.70 -15.99
C ALA A 4 -11.93 -5.75 -14.65
N LYS A 5 -10.59 -5.58 -14.67
CA LYS A 5 -9.80 -5.45 -13.44
C LYS A 5 -10.16 -4.19 -12.66
N GLN A 6 -10.32 -3.05 -13.33
CA GLN A 6 -10.73 -1.80 -12.66
C GLN A 6 -12.10 -1.94 -11.98
N ILE A 7 -13.08 -2.56 -12.63
CA ILE A 7 -14.40 -2.81 -12.03
C ILE A 7 -14.26 -3.72 -10.81
N PHE A 8 -13.48 -4.80 -10.90
CA PHE A 8 -13.19 -5.69 -9.78
C PHE A 8 -12.53 -4.95 -8.61
N ASP A 9 -11.52 -4.12 -8.89
CA ASP A 9 -10.81 -3.35 -7.87
C ASP A 9 -11.74 -2.34 -7.17
N ILE A 10 -12.56 -1.61 -7.93
CA ILE A 10 -13.51 -0.63 -7.37
C ILE A 10 -14.60 -1.33 -6.57
N ALA A 11 -15.22 -2.38 -7.12
CA ALA A 11 -16.28 -3.12 -6.43
C ALA A 11 -15.76 -3.79 -5.16
N GLY A 12 -14.58 -4.42 -5.23
CA GLY A 12 -13.91 -5.03 -4.09
C GLY A 12 -13.52 -4.00 -3.03
N ALA A 13 -12.96 -2.86 -3.43
CA ALA A 13 -12.62 -1.78 -2.49
C ALA A 13 -13.86 -1.18 -1.82
N ALA A 14 -14.95 -0.97 -2.56
CA ALA A 14 -16.21 -0.48 -2.00
C ALA A 14 -16.78 -1.45 -0.96
N LEU A 15 -16.84 -2.75 -1.30
CA LEU A 15 -17.30 -3.79 -0.39
C LEU A 15 -16.43 -3.88 0.86
N LEU A 16 -15.10 -3.92 0.70
CA LEU A 16 -14.15 -4.00 1.81
C LEU A 16 -14.21 -2.75 2.68
N LEU A 17 -14.38 -1.56 2.11
CA LEU A 17 -14.51 -0.32 2.87
C LEU A 17 -15.78 -0.32 3.72
N VAL A 18 -16.91 -0.76 3.19
CA VAL A 18 -18.16 -0.89 3.97
C VAL A 18 -18.00 -1.94 5.06
N ALA A 19 -17.50 -3.13 4.72
CA ALA A 19 -17.33 -4.23 5.67
C ALA A 19 -16.34 -3.91 6.80
N THR A 20 -15.28 -3.15 6.50
CA THR A 20 -14.26 -2.75 7.48
C THR A 20 -14.55 -1.40 8.14
N SER A 21 -15.64 -0.70 7.77
CA SER A 21 -15.95 0.63 8.30
C SER A 21 -16.09 0.69 9.83
N PRO A 22 -16.65 -0.32 10.54
CA PRO A 22 -16.69 -0.28 12.00
C PRO A 22 -15.27 -0.37 12.60
N VAL A 23 -14.42 -1.23 12.04
CA VAL A 23 -13.03 -1.38 12.46
C VAL A 23 -12.23 -0.12 12.16
N LEU A 24 -12.45 0.51 11.00
CA LEU A 24 -11.82 1.77 10.64
C LEU A 24 -12.22 2.89 11.63
N ALA A 25 -13.49 2.97 12.02
CA ALA A 25 -13.96 3.94 13.01
C ALA A 25 -13.28 3.75 14.38
N LEU A 26 -13.22 2.51 14.88
CA LEU A 26 -12.56 2.18 16.14
C LEU A 26 -11.06 2.49 16.11
N THR A 27 -10.37 2.15 15.02
CA THR A 27 -8.93 2.42 14.87
C THR A 27 -8.64 3.90 14.74
N VAL A 28 -9.48 4.69 14.07
CA VAL A 28 -9.39 6.16 14.05
C VAL A 28 -9.48 6.74 15.46
N ILE A 29 -10.44 6.28 16.27
CA ILE A 29 -10.58 6.72 17.67
C ILE A 29 -9.31 6.36 18.48
N ALA A 30 -8.84 5.11 18.36
CA ALA A 30 -7.64 4.65 19.07
C ALA A 30 -6.38 5.47 18.70
N VAL A 31 -6.21 5.82 17.42
CA VAL A 31 -5.08 6.66 16.97
C VAL A 31 -5.14 8.06 17.56
N ARG A 32 -6.33 8.67 17.62
CA ARG A 32 -6.50 10.02 18.22
C ARG A 32 -6.34 10.01 19.72
N ALA A 33 -6.77 8.95 20.39
CA ALA A 33 -6.64 8.80 21.83
C ALA A 33 -5.19 8.53 22.27
N SER A 34 -4.39 7.90 21.42
CA SER A 34 -3.00 7.52 21.75
C SER A 34 -1.96 8.62 21.53
N SER A 35 -2.20 9.59 20.64
CA SER A 35 -1.25 10.69 20.38
C SER A 35 -1.93 11.92 19.75
N PRO A 36 -1.44 13.15 19.99
CA PRO A 36 -2.00 14.37 19.40
C PRO A 36 -2.01 14.37 17.87
N GLY A 37 -3.02 14.99 17.25
CA GLY A 37 -3.11 15.25 15.80
C GLY A 37 -4.06 14.32 15.02
N PRO A 38 -4.04 14.37 13.67
CA PRO A 38 -4.99 13.66 12.81
C PRO A 38 -4.74 12.15 12.75
N ALA A 39 -5.83 11.36 12.71
CA ALA A 39 -5.74 9.90 12.56
C ALA A 39 -5.32 9.46 11.16
N ILE A 40 -5.72 10.20 10.12
CA ILE A 40 -5.35 9.90 8.73
C ILE A 40 -4.06 10.64 8.40
N PHE A 41 -3.06 9.87 8.01
CA PHE A 41 -1.80 10.33 7.47
C PHE A 41 -1.80 10.17 5.95
N SER A 42 -1.30 11.16 5.22
CA SER A 42 -1.21 11.10 3.75
C SER A 42 0.23 11.31 3.31
N GLN A 43 0.76 10.38 2.53
CA GLN A 43 2.13 10.41 2.04
C GLN A 43 2.15 10.47 0.52
N VAL A 44 3.02 11.32 -0.04
CA VAL A 44 3.22 11.36 -1.50
C VAL A 44 3.94 10.10 -1.94
N ARG A 45 3.42 9.46 -2.99
CA ARG A 45 3.93 8.23 -3.56
C ARG A 45 3.95 8.30 -5.08
N VAL A 46 4.79 7.47 -5.69
CA VAL A 46 4.85 7.30 -7.14
C VAL A 46 3.79 6.30 -7.58
N GLY A 47 2.90 6.74 -8.47
CA GLY A 47 1.85 5.95 -9.07
C GLY A 47 2.10 5.66 -10.54
N ARG A 48 1.01 5.39 -11.26
CA ARG A 48 1.05 5.02 -12.67
C ARG A 48 1.68 6.13 -13.52
N ASP A 49 2.50 5.71 -14.49
CA ASP A 49 3.28 6.54 -15.40
C ASP A 49 4.21 7.52 -14.66
N GLY A 50 4.59 7.18 -13.43
CA GLY A 50 5.43 8.02 -12.56
C GLY A 50 4.69 9.19 -11.91
N ARG A 51 3.36 9.30 -12.08
CA ARG A 51 2.58 10.40 -11.51
C ARG A 51 2.49 10.31 -10.01
N LEU A 52 2.67 11.44 -9.33
CA LEU A 52 2.57 11.52 -7.88
C LEU A 52 1.12 11.53 -7.41
N PHE A 53 0.83 10.80 -6.34
CA PHE A 53 -0.48 10.82 -5.68
C PHE A 53 -0.33 10.76 -4.15
N ARG A 54 -1.41 11.09 -3.42
CA ARG A 54 -1.43 11.04 -1.95
C ARG A 54 -1.99 9.70 -1.48
N CYS A 55 -1.12 8.81 -1.02
CA CYS A 55 -1.50 7.54 -0.43
C CYS A 55 -1.96 7.74 1.02
N HIS A 56 -3.19 7.32 1.34
CA HIS A 56 -3.81 7.50 2.64
C HIS A 56 -3.57 6.30 3.55
N LYS A 57 -3.21 6.53 4.81
CA LYS A 57 -3.01 5.50 5.84
C LYS A 57 -3.52 5.99 7.20
N LEU A 58 -3.72 5.08 8.14
CA LEU A 58 -3.80 5.49 9.54
C LEU A 58 -2.40 5.87 10.02
N ARG A 59 -2.34 6.92 10.83
CA ARG A 59 -1.11 7.37 11.44
C ARG A 59 -0.67 6.35 12.50
N THR A 60 0.50 5.76 12.28
CA THR A 60 1.11 4.83 13.23
C THR A 60 2.29 5.44 13.99
N MET A 61 2.78 6.61 13.56
CA MET A 61 3.97 7.28 14.09
C MET A 61 3.61 8.60 14.75
N TYR A 62 4.44 9.09 15.67
CA TYR A 62 4.26 10.39 16.30
C TYR A 62 4.32 11.53 15.27
N VAL A 63 3.56 12.59 15.51
CA VAL A 63 3.58 13.80 14.68
C VAL A 63 4.99 14.40 14.70
N GLY A 64 5.44 14.88 13.53
CA GLY A 64 6.80 15.42 13.36
C GLY A 64 7.83 14.39 12.91
N THR A 65 7.48 13.09 12.84
CA THR A 65 8.38 12.08 12.27
C THR A 65 8.62 12.35 10.77
N PRO A 66 9.89 12.43 10.31
CA PRO A 66 10.22 12.56 8.89
C PRO A 66 9.66 11.45 8.02
N SER A 67 9.35 11.78 6.76
CA SER A 67 8.77 10.87 5.77
C SER A 67 9.83 10.00 5.09
N LEU A 68 10.50 9.16 5.87
CA LEU A 68 11.62 8.33 5.40
C LEU A 68 11.15 6.91 5.01
N PRO A 69 11.95 6.17 4.21
CA PRO A 69 11.81 4.73 4.10
C PRO A 69 11.73 4.06 5.47
N SER A 70 10.91 3.01 5.60
CA SER A 70 10.64 2.40 6.92
C SER A 70 11.90 1.89 7.65
N HIS A 71 12.96 1.54 6.91
CA HIS A 71 14.23 1.06 7.46
C HIS A 71 15.17 2.19 7.91
N GLU A 72 14.85 3.45 7.60
CA GLU A 72 15.60 4.65 7.99
C GLU A 72 14.90 5.44 9.10
N ALA A 73 13.66 5.07 9.47
CA ALA A 73 12.91 5.76 10.51
C ALA A 73 13.45 5.42 11.91
N PRO A 74 13.50 6.39 12.86
CA PRO A 74 13.92 6.12 14.23
C PRO A 74 13.08 5.02 14.89
N VAL A 75 13.71 4.13 15.66
CA VAL A 75 13.05 2.96 16.27
C VAL A 75 11.86 3.35 17.17
N ASP A 76 11.99 4.47 17.89
CA ASP A 76 10.98 4.95 18.85
C ASP A 76 9.88 5.83 18.23
N SER A 77 9.85 5.95 16.91
CA SER A 77 8.89 6.80 16.21
C SER A 77 7.47 6.22 16.14
N VAL A 78 7.29 4.92 16.40
CA VAL A 78 6.02 4.20 16.25
C VAL A 78 5.28 4.13 17.59
N THR A 79 4.04 4.61 17.61
CA THR A 79 3.15 4.53 18.79
C THR A 79 2.79 3.07 19.13
N SER A 80 2.42 2.79 20.39
CA SER A 80 1.98 1.45 20.81
C SER A 80 0.76 0.96 20.01
N VAL A 81 -0.23 1.84 19.79
CA VAL A 81 -1.37 1.56 18.89
C VAL A 81 -0.88 1.33 17.46
N GLY A 82 0.05 2.14 16.97
CA GLY A 82 0.66 1.99 15.65
C GLY A 82 1.33 0.64 15.41
N LYS A 83 1.97 0.05 16.44
CA LYS A 83 2.54 -1.31 16.36
C LYS A 83 1.46 -2.35 16.08
N VAL A 84 0.33 -2.26 16.77
CA VAL A 84 -0.84 -3.16 16.57
C VAL A 84 -1.44 -2.96 15.18
N LEU A 85 -1.64 -1.71 14.75
CA LEU A 85 -2.19 -1.40 13.44
C LEU A 85 -1.34 -1.98 12.31
N ARG A 86 0.00 -1.83 12.38
CA ARG A 86 0.92 -2.37 11.38
C ARG A 86 0.92 -3.90 11.36
N LYS A 87 0.88 -4.54 12.53
CA LYS A 87 0.85 -6.00 12.66
C LYS A 87 -0.35 -6.59 11.92
N PHE A 88 -1.53 -6.00 12.12
CA PHE A 88 -2.77 -6.46 11.47
C PHE A 88 -3.08 -5.75 10.15
N LYS A 89 -2.14 -4.94 9.62
CA LYS A 89 -2.28 -4.14 8.39
C LYS A 89 -3.51 -3.22 8.38
N LEU A 90 -4.05 -2.89 9.55
CA LEU A 90 -5.21 -2.02 9.69
C LEU A 90 -4.86 -0.58 9.28
N ASP A 91 -3.58 -0.21 9.33
CA ASP A 91 -3.11 1.09 8.88
C ASP A 91 -3.29 1.34 7.38
N GLU A 92 -3.49 0.29 6.58
CA GLU A 92 -3.65 0.39 5.12
C GLU A 92 -5.12 0.50 4.68
N LEU A 93 -6.10 0.35 5.60
CA LEU A 93 -7.53 0.46 5.27
C LEU A 93 -7.93 1.76 4.54
N PRO A 94 -7.38 2.96 4.89
CA PRO A 94 -7.69 4.18 4.16
C PRO A 94 -7.28 4.15 2.66
N GLN A 95 -6.40 3.24 2.25
CA GLN A 95 -5.99 3.10 0.85
C GLN A 95 -7.13 2.60 -0.05
N PHE A 96 -8.19 1.99 0.49
CA PHE A 96 -9.39 1.69 -0.30
C PHE A 96 -9.97 2.94 -0.94
N TRP A 97 -9.84 4.11 -0.31
CA TRP A 97 -10.22 5.39 -0.91
C TRP A 97 -9.39 5.74 -2.14
N ASN A 98 -8.09 5.41 -2.15
CA ASN A 98 -7.23 5.59 -3.31
C ASN A 98 -7.61 4.64 -4.46
N VAL A 99 -8.07 3.42 -4.15
CA VAL A 99 -8.58 2.48 -5.16
C VAL A 99 -9.88 3.00 -5.79
N LEU A 100 -10.81 3.50 -4.97
CA LEU A 100 -12.06 4.11 -5.47
C LEU A 100 -11.82 5.33 -6.37
N LYS A 101 -10.74 6.10 -6.13
CA LYS A 101 -10.31 7.22 -6.98
C LYS A 101 -9.58 6.79 -8.26
N GLY A 102 -9.28 5.50 -8.43
CA GLY A 102 -8.48 5.00 -9.55
C GLY A 102 -6.99 5.34 -9.47
N GLU A 103 -6.48 5.73 -8.29
CA GLU A 103 -5.06 6.01 -8.05
C GLU A 103 -4.28 4.72 -7.72
N MET A 104 -4.98 3.71 -7.20
CA MET A 104 -4.44 2.41 -6.81
C MET A 104 -5.33 1.25 -7.31
N SER A 105 -4.80 0.05 -7.24
CA SER A 105 -5.48 -1.24 -7.43
C SER A 105 -5.47 -2.02 -6.11
N LEU A 106 -6.35 -3.00 -5.92
CA LEU A 106 -6.28 -3.90 -4.75
C LEU A 106 -4.97 -4.70 -4.78
N VAL A 107 -4.62 -5.21 -5.96
CA VAL A 107 -3.40 -6.01 -6.21
C VAL A 107 -2.54 -5.35 -7.28
N GLY A 108 -1.25 -5.17 -6.99
CA GLY A 108 -0.28 -4.54 -7.88
C GLY A 108 1.06 -4.24 -7.20
N PRO A 109 2.02 -3.65 -7.94
CA PRO A 109 3.30 -3.23 -7.38
C PRO A 109 3.09 -2.22 -6.24
N ARG A 110 3.74 -2.42 -5.09
CA ARG A 110 3.60 -1.48 -3.95
C ARG A 110 4.13 -0.09 -4.31
N PRO A 111 3.40 1.01 -4.06
CA PRO A 111 3.85 2.35 -4.43
C PRO A 111 5.10 2.78 -3.63
N CYS A 112 6.14 3.24 -4.31
CA CYS A 112 7.39 3.71 -3.69
C CYS A 112 7.35 5.20 -3.33
N LEU A 113 8.28 5.63 -2.48
CA LEU A 113 8.51 7.05 -2.20
C LEU A 113 9.20 7.72 -3.39
N PRO A 114 8.96 9.01 -3.63
CA PRO A 114 9.67 9.78 -4.65
C PRO A 114 11.19 9.79 -4.45
N THR A 115 11.66 9.64 -3.21
CA THR A 115 13.08 9.57 -2.85
C THR A 115 13.76 8.26 -3.26
N GLN A 116 13.00 7.21 -3.58
CA GLN A 116 13.55 5.91 -3.98
C GLN A 116 13.84 5.87 -5.49
N THR A 117 14.74 6.74 -5.93
CA THR A 117 15.07 6.98 -7.35
C THR A 117 15.52 5.72 -8.08
N GLU A 118 16.35 4.90 -7.44
CA GLU A 118 16.83 3.63 -7.99
C GLU A 118 15.68 2.66 -8.32
N LEU A 119 14.79 2.41 -7.35
CA LEU A 119 13.61 1.55 -7.56
C LEU A 119 12.68 2.10 -8.65
N ILE A 120 12.52 3.42 -8.71
CA ILE A 120 11.71 4.07 -9.75
C ILE A 120 12.32 3.78 -11.13
N GLU A 121 13.64 3.85 -11.27
CA GLU A 121 14.32 3.59 -12.54
C GLU A 121 14.27 2.11 -12.93
N CYS A 122 14.53 1.18 -12.00
CA CYS A 122 14.37 -0.27 -12.25
C CYS A 122 12.96 -0.60 -12.73
N ARG A 123 11.93 -0.04 -12.08
CA ARG A 123 10.52 -0.22 -12.47
C ARG A 123 10.19 0.43 -13.80
N ARG A 124 10.77 1.59 -14.12
CA ARG A 124 10.61 2.26 -15.41
C ARG A 124 11.17 1.40 -16.53
N ARG A 125 12.40 0.89 -16.38
CA ARG A 125 13.06 0.03 -17.36
C ARG A 125 12.26 -1.24 -17.67
N LEU A 126 11.63 -1.82 -16.65
CA LEU A 126 10.83 -3.04 -16.79
C LEU A 126 9.35 -2.79 -17.13
N GLY A 127 8.95 -1.54 -17.39
CA GLY A 127 7.57 -1.19 -17.75
C GLY A 127 6.56 -1.32 -16.60
N VAL A 128 7.02 -1.50 -15.35
CA VAL A 128 6.17 -1.70 -14.17
C VAL A 128 5.33 -0.46 -13.88
N LEU A 129 5.88 0.74 -14.12
CA LEU A 129 5.18 2.00 -13.86
C LEU A 129 3.95 2.20 -14.76
N ALA A 130 3.78 1.43 -15.84
CA ALA A 130 2.57 1.53 -16.67
C ALA A 130 1.31 0.96 -15.98
N ALA A 131 1.48 0.19 -14.90
CA ALA A 131 0.40 -0.35 -14.08
C ALA A 131 0.01 0.59 -12.94
N LEU A 132 -1.22 0.44 -12.44
CA LEU A 132 -1.60 1.06 -11.17
C LEU A 132 -0.85 0.37 -10.02
N PRO A 133 -0.34 1.13 -9.04
CA PRO A 133 0.23 0.54 -7.84
C PRO A 133 -0.85 -0.19 -7.02
N GLY A 134 -0.45 -1.21 -6.26
CA GLY A 134 -1.33 -2.04 -5.44
C GLY A 134 -1.26 -1.72 -3.94
N ILE A 135 -2.34 -2.03 -3.21
CA ILE A 135 -2.31 -2.12 -1.74
C ILE A 135 -1.43 -3.31 -1.32
N THR A 136 -1.68 -4.47 -1.94
CA THR A 136 -0.85 -5.68 -1.82
C THR A 136 -0.32 -6.11 -3.19
N GLY A 137 0.63 -7.04 -3.22
CA GLY A 137 1.28 -7.48 -4.45
C GLY A 137 2.14 -8.73 -4.28
N LEU A 138 2.56 -9.31 -5.39
CA LEU A 138 3.35 -10.54 -5.40
C LEU A 138 4.64 -10.42 -4.58
N ALA A 139 5.35 -9.29 -4.71
CA ALA A 139 6.58 -9.05 -3.95
C ALA A 139 6.32 -9.02 -2.43
N GLN A 140 5.22 -8.40 -1.99
CA GLN A 140 4.79 -8.41 -0.57
C GLN A 140 4.46 -9.84 -0.10
N ILE A 141 3.88 -10.69 -0.94
CA ILE A 141 3.62 -12.12 -0.66
C ILE A 141 4.86 -13.00 -0.79
N ARG A 142 5.96 -12.51 -1.37
CA ARG A 142 7.27 -13.16 -1.33
C ARG A 142 8.21 -12.64 -0.25
N GLY A 143 7.92 -11.48 0.33
CA GLY A 143 8.69 -10.89 1.44
C GLY A 143 9.84 -10.06 0.92
N ILE A 144 9.75 -9.67 -0.35
CA ILE A 144 10.72 -8.82 -1.02
C ILE A 144 10.32 -7.39 -0.67
N ASP A 145 11.20 -6.70 0.03
CA ASP A 145 11.00 -5.31 0.42
C ASP A 145 11.72 -4.36 -0.56
N MET A 146 11.68 -3.07 -0.24
CA MET A 146 12.25 -2.03 -1.10
C MET A 146 13.76 -1.83 -0.92
N SER A 147 14.43 -2.62 -0.08
CA SER A 147 15.89 -2.58 0.10
C SER A 147 16.66 -3.28 -1.02
N ASN A 148 15.97 -4.11 -1.82
CA ASN A 148 16.52 -4.72 -3.03
C ASN A 148 15.70 -4.26 -4.27
N PRO A 149 16.02 -3.07 -4.84
CA PRO A 149 15.24 -2.45 -5.89
C PRO A 149 15.11 -3.30 -7.16
N GLU A 150 16.18 -3.98 -7.56
CA GLU A 150 16.21 -4.81 -8.77
C GLU A 150 15.29 -6.02 -8.64
N LEU A 151 15.49 -6.83 -7.59
CA LEU A 151 14.67 -8.02 -7.34
C LEU A 151 13.18 -7.67 -7.17
N LEU A 152 12.90 -6.55 -6.51
CA LEU A 152 11.54 -6.03 -6.35
C LEU A 152 10.94 -5.69 -7.72
N ALA A 153 11.64 -4.93 -8.54
CA ALA A 153 11.15 -4.53 -9.86
C ALA A 153 10.97 -5.74 -10.81
N GLU A 154 11.86 -6.73 -10.76
CA GLU A 154 11.73 -7.98 -11.51
C GLU A 154 10.53 -8.80 -11.08
N THR A 155 10.29 -8.90 -9.78
CA THR A 155 9.12 -9.61 -9.22
C THR A 155 7.82 -8.90 -9.58
N ASP A 156 7.80 -7.57 -9.52
CA ASP A 156 6.66 -6.77 -9.94
C ASP A 156 6.38 -6.96 -11.44
N ALA A 157 7.42 -6.97 -12.28
CA ALA A 157 7.28 -7.24 -13.71
C ALA A 157 6.79 -8.68 -13.99
N ALA A 158 7.25 -9.66 -13.21
CA ALA A 158 6.79 -11.05 -13.31
C ALA A 158 5.30 -11.19 -12.95
N TYR A 159 4.83 -10.47 -11.93
CA TYR A 159 3.42 -10.37 -11.62
C TYR A 159 2.63 -9.80 -12.80
N LEU A 160 3.07 -8.67 -13.37
CA LEU A 160 2.36 -8.03 -14.49
C LEU A 160 2.26 -8.93 -15.74
N ARG A 161 3.26 -9.78 -16.00
CA ARG A 161 3.22 -10.76 -17.12
C ARG A 161 2.21 -11.87 -16.93
N THR A 162 1.90 -12.23 -15.68
CA THR A 162 1.04 -13.38 -15.32
C THR A 162 -0.25 -12.96 -14.62
N ALA A 163 -0.53 -11.65 -14.58
CA ALA A 163 -1.66 -11.06 -13.89
C ALA A 163 -2.98 -11.64 -14.40
N SER A 164 -3.75 -12.20 -13.47
CA SER A 164 -5.07 -12.78 -13.73
C SER A 164 -5.94 -12.61 -12.49
N PHE A 165 -7.26 -12.67 -12.65
CA PHE A 165 -8.19 -12.59 -11.51
C PHE A 165 -7.91 -13.66 -10.46
N TRP A 166 -7.55 -14.87 -10.88
CA TRP A 166 -7.21 -15.96 -9.96
C TRP A 166 -5.91 -15.69 -9.19
N LEU A 167 -4.90 -15.15 -9.86
CA LEU A 167 -3.65 -14.76 -9.18
C LEU A 167 -3.90 -13.62 -8.18
N ASP A 168 -4.69 -12.62 -8.56
CA ASP A 168 -5.07 -11.51 -7.67
C ASP A 168 -5.81 -12.04 -6.43
N PHE A 169 -6.78 -12.93 -6.61
CA PHE A 169 -7.48 -13.59 -5.51
C PHE A 169 -6.52 -14.34 -4.58
N ARG A 170 -5.60 -15.13 -5.14
CA ARG A 170 -4.56 -15.82 -4.35
C ARG A 170 -3.67 -14.85 -3.56
N ILE A 171 -3.30 -13.72 -4.15
CA ILE A 171 -2.48 -12.69 -3.49
C ILE A 171 -3.27 -12.02 -2.35
N LEU A 172 -4.55 -11.68 -2.57
CA LEU A 172 -5.41 -11.12 -1.53
C LEU A 172 -5.55 -12.06 -0.33
N PHE A 173 -5.85 -13.33 -0.57
CA PHE A 173 -5.93 -14.33 0.50
C PHE A 173 -4.57 -14.54 1.18
N GLY A 174 -3.49 -14.66 0.41
CA GLY A 174 -2.14 -14.76 0.96
C GLY A 174 -1.74 -13.57 1.85
N THR A 175 -2.33 -12.40 1.62
CA THR A 175 -2.07 -11.19 2.42
C THR A 175 -2.63 -11.32 3.83
N LEU A 176 -3.79 -11.99 3.99
CA LEU A 176 -4.42 -12.20 5.30
C LEU A 176 -3.59 -13.14 6.18
N TYR A 177 -2.99 -14.17 5.59
CA TYR A 177 -2.21 -15.18 6.33
C TYR A 177 -0.77 -14.79 6.63
N ARG A 178 -0.26 -13.68 6.05
CA ARG A 178 1.12 -13.22 6.24
C ARG A 178 1.25 -12.05 7.22
N SER A 179 0.48 -12.09 8.31
CA SER A 179 0.48 -11.07 9.38
C SER A 179 1.40 -11.44 10.54
#